data_AF-A0A8T6ISW6-F1
#
_entry.id   AF-A0A8T6ISW6-F1
#
_cell.length_a   1.000
_cell.length_b   1.000
_cell.length_c   1.000
_cell.angle_alpha   90.00
_cell.angle_beta   90.00
_cell.angle_gamma   90.00
#
_symmetry.space_group_name_H-M   'P 1'
#
loop_
_entity.id
_entity.type
_entity.pdbx_description
1 polymer ?
#
loop_
_entity_poly.entity_id
_entity_poly.type
_entity_poly.pdbx_seq_one_letter_code
_entity_poly.pdbx_strand_id
1 'polypeptide(L)' 'MLLVSVEFNFWRCIVEFQIFSGSDGRLYWRLQSGKDTIATGHQGYETEEACREDIKLVKSASDAPIVVY' A
#
# COMPACT_ATOMS: atom_id res chain seq x y z
N MET A 1 -40.03 5.88 23.21
CA MET A 1 -38.80 5.07 23.15
C MET A 1 -38.24 5.22 21.75
N LEU A 2 -37.37 6.21 21.53
CA LEU A 2 -36.74 6.47 20.24
C LEU A 2 -35.37 5.82 20.26
N LEU A 3 -35.18 4.77 19.45
CA LEU A 3 -33.88 4.19 19.18
C LEU A 3 -33.10 5.21 18.33
N VAL A 4 -32.20 5.94 18.96
CA VAL A 4 -31.18 6.71 18.26
C VAL A 4 -30.13 5.69 17.80
N SER A 5 -30.17 5.31 16.53
CA SER A 5 -29.07 4.56 15.90
C SER A 5 -27.83 5.44 15.92
N VAL A 6 -26.93 5.17 16.87
CA VAL A 6 -25.57 5.70 16.84
C VAL A 6 -24.83 4.89 15.78
N GLU A 7 -24.66 5.46 14.59
CA GLU A 7 -23.77 4.89 13.59
C GLU A 7 -22.34 4.96 14.15
N PHE A 8 -21.82 3.81 14.58
CA PHE A 8 -20.43 3.62 14.92
C PHE A 8 -19.60 3.93 13.67
N ASN A 9 -19.00 5.12 13.62
CA ASN A 9 -17.95 5.45 12.66
C ASN A 9 -16.74 4.57 12.97
N PHE A 10 -16.77 3.37 12.39
CA PHE A 10 -15.73 2.36 12.49
C PHE A 10 -14.47 2.90 11.82
N TRP A 11 -13.44 3.11 12.62
CA TRP A 11 -12.15 3.69 12.23
C TRP A 11 -11.46 2.79 11.20
N ARG A 12 -11.81 2.96 9.91
CA ARG A 12 -11.23 2.18 8.82
C ARG A 12 -9.96 2.89 8.36
N CYS A 13 -8.81 2.36 8.76
CA CYS A 13 -7.53 2.80 8.22
C CYS A 13 -7.47 2.38 6.74
N ILE A 14 -7.67 3.33 5.83
CA ILE A 14 -7.58 3.07 4.40
C ILE A 14 -6.09 3.13 4.04
N VAL A 15 -5.62 2.07 3.37
CA VAL A 15 -4.28 1.99 2.82
C VAL A 15 -4.37 1.87 1.30
N GLU A 16 -3.50 2.60 0.60
CA GLU A 16 -3.48 2.62 -0.86
C GLU A 16 -2.07 2.48 -1.41
N PHE A 17 -1.96 1.77 -2.54
CA PHE A 17 -0.72 1.68 -3.30
C PHE A 17 -0.66 2.83 -4.30
N GLN A 18 0.42 3.60 -4.25
CA GLN A 18 0.71 4.63 -5.23
C GLN A 18 2.00 4.27 -5.99
N ILE A 19 1.96 4.43 -7.31
CA ILE A 19 3.13 4.32 -8.18
C ILE A 19 3.64 5.74 -8.46
N PHE A 20 4.95 5.95 -8.34
CA PHE A 20 5.59 7.23 -8.61
C PHE A 20 6.92 7.03 -9.35
N SER A 21 7.34 8.04 -10.10
CA SER A 21 8.66 8.07 -10.72
C SER A 21 9.71 8.61 -9.76
N GLY A 22 10.82 7.89 -9.64
CA GLY A 22 12.01 8.32 -8.93
C GLY A 22 12.83 9.32 -9.74
N SER A 23 13.80 9.96 -9.10
CA SER A 23 14.72 10.91 -9.73
C SER A 23 15.65 10.27 -10.77
N ASP A 24 15.77 8.95 -10.75
CA ASP A 24 16.53 8.13 -11.70
C ASP A 24 15.70 7.73 -12.94
N GLY A 25 14.45 8.20 -13.04
CA GLY A 25 13.54 7.87 -14.13
C GLY A 25 12.88 6.50 -14.01
N ARG A 26 13.12 5.76 -12.91
CA ARG A 26 12.48 4.47 -12.65
C ARG A 26 11.17 4.63 -11.91
N LEU A 27 10.30 3.63 -12.01
CA LEU A 27 9.03 3.59 -11.32
C LEU A 27 9.17 2.81 -10.02
N TYR A 28 8.55 3.34 -8.97
CA TYR A 28 8.53 2.77 -7.65
C TYR A 28 7.10 2.72 -7.13
N TRP A 29 6.84 1.83 -6.17
CA TRP A 29 5.58 1.82 -5.45
C TRP A 29 5.79 2.13 -3.97
N ARG A 30 4.79 2.76 -3.37
CA ARG A 30 4.69 2.98 -1.93
C ARG A 30 3.28 2.66 -1.45
N LEU A 31 3.19 2.14 -0.23
CA LEU A 31 1.95 1.96 0.49
C LEU A 31 1.76 3.14 1.45
N GLN A 32 0.68 3.87 1.30
CA GLN A 32 0.35 5.02 2.15
C GLN A 32 -0.93 4.81 2.93
N SER A 33 -0.99 5.40 4.12
CA SER A 33 -2.24 5.63 4.86
C SER A 33 -2.35 7.09 5.22
N GLY A 34 -3.29 7.78 4.58
CA GLY A 34 -3.38 9.24 4.71
C GLY A 34 -2.09 9.92 4.25
N LYS A 35 -1.35 10.52 5.19
CA LYS A 35 -0.08 11.22 4.92
C LYS A 35 1.15 10.37 5.21
N ASP A 36 0.97 9.23 5.85
CA ASP A 36 2.07 8.39 6.32
C ASP A 36 2.41 7.32 5.30
N THR A 37 3.69 7.12 5.05
CA THR A 37 4.19 6.01 4.22
C THR A 37 4.47 4.82 5.13
N ILE A 38 3.76 3.72 4.89
CA ILE A 38 3.87 2.48 5.68
C ILE A 38 4.99 1.60 5.13
N ALA A 39 5.06 1.48 3.80
CA ALA A 39 6.03 0.64 3.13
C ALA A 39 6.39 1.21 1.76
N THR A 40 7.57 0.85 1.27
CA THR A 40 8.08 1.24 -0.05
C THR A 40 8.77 0.06 -0.71
N GLY A 41 8.51 -0.15 -1.99
CA GLY A 41 9.35 -1.01 -2.82
C GLY A 41 10.68 -0.32 -3.09
N HIS A 42 11.80 -1.01 -2.83
CA HIS A 42 13.14 -0.47 -3.09
C HIS A 42 13.61 -0.68 -4.53
N GLN A 43 12.94 -1.59 -5.27
CA GLN A 43 13.26 -1.88 -6.65
C GLN A 43 12.65 -0.83 -7.58
N GLY A 44 13.50 -0.23 -8.43
CA GLY A 44 13.05 0.66 -9.49
C GLY A 44 12.74 -0.14 -10.76
N TYR A 45 11.52 -0.01 -11.28
CA TYR A 45 11.02 -0.68 -12.48
C TYR A 45 11.12 0.23 -13.71
N GLU A 46 11.33 -0.36 -14.88
CA GLU A 46 11.34 0.38 -16.16
C GLU A 46 9.93 0.64 -16.69
N THR A 47 8.97 -0.23 -16.36
CA THR A 47 7.59 -0.17 -16.86
C THR A 47 6.58 -0.18 -15.71
N GLU A 48 5.41 0.43 -15.95
CA GLU A 48 4.34 0.48 -14.95
C GLU A 48 3.74 -0.91 -14.72
N GLU A 49 3.69 -1.74 -15.75
CA GLU A 49 3.20 -3.11 -15.70
C GLU A 49 4.03 -3.95 -14.72
N ALA A 50 5.36 -3.87 -14.79
CA ALA A 50 6.24 -4.59 -13.87
C ALA A 50 6.06 -4.14 -12.42
N CYS A 51 5.89 -2.83 -12.20
CA CYS A 51 5.60 -2.29 -10.88
C CYS A 51 4.25 -2.79 -10.33
N ARG A 52 3.22 -2.88 -11.19
CA ARG A 52 1.90 -3.41 -10.83
C ARG A 52 1.92 -4.90 -10.52
N GLU A 53 2.74 -5.69 -11.22
CA GLU A 53 2.93 -7.11 -10.92
C GLU A 53 3.56 -7.32 -9.55
N ASP A 54 4.57 -6.52 -9.19
CA ASP A 54 5.17 -6.59 -7.86
C ASP A 54 4.16 -6.22 -6.76
N ILE A 55 3.35 -5.17 -6.96
CA ILE A 55 2.26 -4.83 -6.03
C ILE A 55 1.28 -6.00 -5.87
N LYS A 56 0.95 -6.74 -6.94
CA LYS A 56 0.08 -7.92 -6.83
C LYS A 56 0.74 -9.01 -6.00
N LEU A 57 2.04 -9.23 -6.18
CA LEU A 57 2.80 -10.21 -5.42
C LEU A 57 2.83 -9.85 -3.93
N VAL A 58 3.13 -8.59 -3.58
CA VAL A 58 3.07 -8.08 -2.21
C VAL A 58 1.67 -8.25 -1.60
N LYS A 59 0.61 -7.98 -2.37
CA LYS A 59 -0.77 -8.22 -1.91
C LYS A 59 -1.07 -9.69 -1.65
N SER A 60 -0.50 -10.61 -2.43
CA SER A 60 -0.68 -12.05 -2.25
C SER A 60 0.13 -12.62 -1.07
N ALA A 61 1.17 -11.91 -0.63
CA ALA A 61 2.10 -12.33 0.40
C ALA A 61 1.56 -12.13 1.84
N SER A 62 0.24 -12.22 2.06
CA SER A 62 -0.39 -11.94 3.36
C SER A 62 0.10 -12.83 4.51
N ASP A 63 0.63 -14.02 4.19
CA ASP A 63 1.13 -15.01 5.15
C ASP A 63 2.65 -15.27 4.97
N ALA A 64 3.36 -14.37 4.28
CA ALA A 64 4.79 -14.53 4.08
C ALA A 64 5.55 -14.41 5.42
N PRO A 65 6.59 -15.23 5.65
CA PRO A 65 7.37 -15.17 6.88
C PRO A 65 8.12 -13.84 6.98
N ILE A 66 7.99 -13.18 8.12
CA ILE A 66 8.73 -11.96 8.44
C ILE A 66 10.10 -12.39 8.96
N VAL A 67 11.15 -12.10 8.19
CA VAL A 67 12.54 -12.36 8.58
C VAL A 67 13.21 -11.02 8.91
N VAL A 68 13.75 -10.91 10.12
CA VAL A 68 14.53 -9.76 10.57
C VAL A 68 15.99 -10.21 10.72
N TYR A 69 16.88 -9.55 9.99
CA TYR A 69 18.33 -9.81 10.01
C TYR A 69 19.04 -8.92 11.04
#